data_AF-A0A7X7QJ16-F1
#
_entry.id   AF-A0A7X7QJ16-F1
#
_cell.length_a   1.000
_cell.length_b   1.000
_cell.length_c   1.000
_cell.angle_alpha   90.00
_cell.angle_beta   90.00
_cell.angle_gamma   90.00
#
_symmetry.space_group_name_H-M   'P 1'
#
loop_
_entity.id
_entity.type
_entity.pdbx_description
1 polymer ?
#
loop_
_entity_poly.entity_id
_entity_poly.type
_entity_poly.pdbx_seq_one_letter_code
_entity_poly.pdbx_strand_id
1 'polypeptide(L)' 'MGNATATVKHPSMEGCKLLLVMALQADEKTIEGDPILVADTLGAGKG' A
#
# COMPACT_ATOMS: atom_id res chain seq x y z
N MET A 1 -6.34 -2.22 -5.66
CA MET A 1 -5.09 -2.41 -4.88
C MET A 1 -4.02 -3.11 -5.71
N GLY A 2 -2.77 -2.66 -5.61
CA GLY A 2 -1.60 -3.21 -6.32
C GLY A 2 -0.36 -3.27 -5.43
N ASN A 3 0.72 -3.86 -5.94
CA ASN A 3 1.98 -4.03 -5.21
C ASN A 3 3.04 -3.14 -5.86
N ALA A 4 3.95 -2.56 -5.07
CA ALA A 4 5.08 -1.79 -5.59
C ALA A 4 6.40 -2.47 -5.22
N THR A 5 7.38 -2.43 -6.12
CA THR A 5 8.73 -2.97 -5.88
C THR A 5 9.74 -1.82 -5.97
N ALA A 6 10.53 -1.64 -4.92
CA ALA A 6 11.60 -0.64 -4.88
C ALA A 6 12.97 -1.32 -4.78
N THR A 7 13.83 -1.06 -5.76
CA THR A 7 15.21 -1.60 -5.83
C THR A 7 16.18 -0.80 -4.96
N VAL A 8 15.90 0.49 -4.74
CA VAL A 8 16.65 1.37 -3.82
C VAL A 8 15.69 1.85 -2.73
N LYS A 9 15.99 1.51 -1.48
CA LYS A 9 15.22 1.90 -0.29
C LYS A 9 16.18 2.02 0.89
N HIS A 10 15.77 2.74 1.93
CA HIS A 10 16.57 2.81 3.15
C HIS A 10 16.69 1.40 3.78
N PRO A 11 17.84 0.99 4.36
CA PRO A 11 18.02 -0.36 4.91
C PRO A 11 16.96 -0.77 5.95
N SER A 12 16.38 0.20 6.67
CA SER A 12 15.28 -0.06 7.61
C SER A 12 13.97 -0.50 6.96
N MET A 13 13.88 -0.46 5.64
CA MET A 13 12.72 -0.90 4.85
C MET A 13 12.95 -2.29 4.24
N GLU A 14 14.01 -2.98 4.65
CA GLU A 14 14.22 -4.36 4.25
C GLU A 14 13.16 -5.28 4.87
N GLY A 15 12.62 -6.21 4.06
CA GLY A 15 11.48 -7.05 4.46
C GLY A 15 10.12 -6.35 4.51
N CYS A 16 10.03 -5.02 4.39
CA CYS A 16 8.76 -4.30 4.29
C CYS A 16 8.11 -4.53 2.93
N LYS A 17 6.85 -4.95 2.93
CA LYS A 17 6.04 -5.06 1.71
C LYS A 17 5.47 -3.68 1.38
N LEU A 18 5.60 -3.23 0.12
CA LEU A 18 5.04 -1.96 -0.32
C LEU A 18 3.74 -2.20 -1.09
N LEU A 19 2.66 -1.58 -0.61
CA LEU A 19 1.33 -1.69 -1.17
C LEU A 19 0.86 -0.35 -1.72
N LEU A 20 0.26 -0.39 -2.91
CA LEU A 20 -0.47 0.73 -3.49
C LEU A 20 -1.95 0.58 -3.12
N VAL A 21 -2.41 1.46 -2.24
CA VAL A 21 -3.78 1.48 -1.72
C VAL A 21 -4.51 2.73 -2.18
N MET A 22 -5.84 2.66 -2.20
CA MET A 22 -6.68 3.83 -2.39
C MET A 22 -7.69 3.87 -1.26
N ALA A 23 -7.96 5.05 -0.72
CA ALA A 23 -9.00 5.22 0.28
C ALA A 23 -10.35 4.97 -0.38
N LEU A 24 -11.28 4.42 0.40
CA LEU A 24 -12.67 4.26 -0.01
C LEU A 24 -13.52 5.19 0.85
N GLN A 25 -14.57 5.73 0.25
CA GLN A 25 -15.61 6.44 0.99
C GLN A 25 -16.35 5.47 1.92
N ALA A 26 -17.23 6.00 2.76
CA ALA A 26 -18.01 5.21 3.71
C ALA A 26 -18.91 4.11 3.08
N ASP A 27 -19.09 4.13 1.75
CA ASP A 27 -19.82 3.12 0.99
C ASP A 27 -18.98 1.89 0.61
N GLU A 28 -17.69 1.85 1.01
CA GLU A 28 -16.72 0.79 0.75
C GLU A 28 -16.51 0.46 -0.75
N LYS A 29 -16.93 1.34 -1.65
CA LYS A 29 -16.86 1.11 -3.10
C LYS A 29 -16.28 2.28 -3.85
N THR A 30 -16.66 3.49 -3.47
CA THR A 30 -16.24 4.70 -4.15
C THR A 30 -14.84 5.06 -3.70
N ILE A 31 -13.93 5.18 -4.66
CA ILE A 31 -12.54 5.57 -4.42
C ILE A 31 -12.48 7.05 -4.06
N GLU A 32 -11.69 7.38 -3.05
CA GLU A 32 -11.44 8.74 -2.61
C GLU A 32 -9.95 9.09 -2.73
N GLY A 33 -9.68 10.23 -3.36
CA GLY A 33 -8.35 10.84 -3.40
C GLY A 33 -7.33 10.12 -4.28
N ASP A 34 -6.06 10.40 -4.00
CA ASP A 34 -4.91 9.89 -4.74
C ASP A 34 -4.44 8.54 -4.20
N PRO A 35 -3.80 7.70 -5.04
CA PRO A 35 -3.22 6.45 -4.59
C PRO A 35 -2.06 6.69 -3.60
N ILE A 36 -2.06 5.92 -2.52
CA ILE A 36 -1.09 6.03 -1.42
C ILE A 36 -0.18 4.81 -1.42
N LEU A 37 1.12 5.05 -1.28
CA LEU A 37 2.10 3.99 -1.06
C LEU A 37 2.26 3.73 0.44
N VAL A 38 2.03 2.50 0.88
CA VAL A 38 2.06 2.11 2.29
C VAL A 38 3.11 1.03 2.52
N ALA A 39 3.85 1.15 3.62
CA ALA A 39 4.71 0.09 4.13
C ALA A 39 3.86 -0.84 5.02
N ASP A 40 3.63 -2.05 4.52
CA ASP A 40 2.89 -3.08 5.23
C ASP A 40 3.84 -3.83 6.19
N THR A 41 3.59 -3.63 7.48
CA THR A 41 4.31 -4.27 8.60
C THR A 41 3.50 -5.37 9.27
N LEU A 42 2.25 -5.59 8.86
CA LEU A 42 1.29 -6.52 9.49
C LEU A 42 0.94 -7.71 8.59
N GLY A 43 1.35 -7.70 7.32
CA GLY A 43 1.10 -8.79 6.36
C GLY A 43 -0.20 -8.62 5.57
N ALA A 44 -0.62 -7.39 5.31
CA ALA A 44 -1.78 -7.08 4.47
C ALA A 44 -1.68 -7.69 3.05
N GLY A 45 -2.74 -8.39 2.65
CA GLY A 45 -2.92 -9.01 1.35
C GLY A 45 -3.80 -8.20 0.41
N LYS A 46 -4.00 -8.70 -0.80
CA LYS A 46 -4.95 -8.11 -1.76
C LYS A 46 -6.37 -8.41 -1.27
N GLY A 47 -7.20 -7.36 -1.13
CA GLY A 47 -8.63 -7.41 -0.81
C GLY A 47 -9.40 -6.55 -1.80
#